data_AF-A0A3D5I2W6-F1
#
_entry.id   AF-A0A3D5I2W6-F1
#
_cell.length_a   1.000
_cell.length_b   1.000
_cell.length_c   1.000
_cell.angle_alpha   90.00
_cell.angle_beta   90.00
_cell.angle_gamma   90.00
#
_symmetry.space_group_name_H-M   'P 1'
#
loop_
_entity.id
_entity.type
_entity.pdbx_description
1 polymer ?
#
loop_
_entity_poly.entity_id
_entity_poly.type
_entity_poly.pdbx_seq_one_letter_code
_entity_poly.pdbx_strand_id
1 'polypeptide(L)'
;LPSVTLAAVLAADGQLHRPDVRAAEESLQLMLQLAGRAGRGERPGEVLVQTYSPDHRVIRHLIDGRYGRFLEEEASVRQGAGLVPYSRACIL
;
A
#
# COMPACT_ATOMS: atom_id res chain seq x y z
N LEU A 1 5.93 -19.14 -7.07
CA LEU A 1 5.48 -19.12 -8.48
C LEU A 1 6.64 -18.64 -9.34
N PRO A 2 7.39 -19.54 -10.00
CA PRO A 2 8.70 -19.22 -10.58
C PRO A 2 8.69 -18.51 -11.95
N SER A 3 7.57 -17.92 -12.40
CA SER A 3 7.50 -17.26 -13.73
C SER A 3 6.41 -16.18 -13.85
N VAL A 4 5.97 -15.59 -12.74
CA VAL A 4 4.98 -14.51 -12.80
C VAL A 4 5.68 -13.26 -13.32
N THR A 5 5.31 -12.79 -14.51
CA THR A 5 5.84 -11.55 -15.11
C THR A 5 4.80 -10.43 -15.16
N LEU A 6 3.55 -10.72 -14.78
CA LEU A 6 2.48 -9.75 -14.72
C LEU A 6 1.65 -10.01 -13.46
N ALA A 7 1.40 -8.96 -12.69
CA ALA A 7 0.45 -8.97 -11.59
C ALA A 7 -0.55 -7.82 -11.77
N ALA A 8 -1.81 -8.07 -11.41
CA ALA A 8 -2.86 -7.07 -11.49
C ALA A 8 -3.57 -6.95 -10.15
N VAL A 9 -3.74 -5.72 -9.66
CA VAL A 9 -4.63 -5.38 -8.54
C VAL A 9 -5.89 -4.79 -9.14
N LEU A 10 -6.96 -5.55 -9.10
CA LEU A 10 -8.27 -5.13 -9.58
C LEU A 10 -9.06 -4.47 -8.45
N ALA A 11 -9.81 -3.41 -8.78
CA ALA A 11 -10.65 -2.68 -7.84
C ALA A 11 -9.93 -2.27 -6.53
N ALA A 12 -8.75 -1.65 -6.65
CA ALA A 12 -7.95 -1.24 -5.50
C ALA A 12 -8.68 -0.27 -4.55
N ASP A 13 -9.70 0.45 -5.04
CA ASP A 13 -10.47 1.42 -4.26
C ASP A 13 -11.08 0.83 -2.99
N GLY A 14 -11.47 -0.45 -3.00
CA GLY A 14 -12.02 -1.11 -1.82
C GLY A 14 -10.99 -1.24 -0.68
N GLN A 15 -9.70 -1.39 -1.01
CA GLN A 15 -8.62 -1.42 -0.03
C GLN A 15 -8.20 0.01 0.36
N LEU A 16 -8.08 0.90 -0.63
CA LEU A 16 -7.66 2.29 -0.42
C LEU A 16 -8.61 3.07 0.50
N HIS A 17 -9.92 2.84 0.38
CA HIS A 17 -10.95 3.56 1.13
C HIS A 17 -11.59 2.72 2.25
N ARG A 18 -10.95 1.60 2.63
CA ARG A 18 -11.42 0.79 3.75
C ARG A 18 -11.42 1.66 5.02
N PRO A 19 -12.52 1.68 5.81
CA PRO A 19 -12.64 2.52 7.00
C PRO A 19 -11.84 1.93 8.18
N ASP A 20 -10.54 1.81 8.00
CA ASP A 20 -9.58 1.30 8.98
C ASP A 20 -8.35 2.18 8.98
N VAL A 21 -7.87 2.54 10.17
CA VAL A 21 -6.69 3.39 10.37
C VAL A 21 -5.41 2.80 9.76
N ARG A 22 -5.39 1.49 9.47
CA ARG A 22 -4.27 0.77 8.86
C ARG A 22 -4.47 0.51 7.37
N ALA A 23 -5.63 0.81 6.80
CA ALA A 23 -5.97 0.48 5.42
C ALA A 23 -4.92 0.93 4.40
N ALA A 24 -4.43 2.15 4.53
CA ALA A 24 -3.43 2.71 3.62
C ALA A 24 -2.09 1.97 3.67
N GLU A 25 -1.62 1.63 4.88
CA GLU A 25 -0.37 0.90 5.09
C GLU A 25 -0.45 -0.53 4.59
N GLU A 26 -1.52 -1.24 4.95
CA GLU A 26 -1.75 -2.62 4.50
C GLU A 26 -1.88 -2.68 2.97
N SER A 27 -2.59 -1.73 2.37
CA SER A 27 -2.72 -1.62 0.90
C SER A 27 -1.35 -1.48 0.24
N LEU A 28 -0.53 -0.54 0.72
CA LEU A 28 0.79 -0.30 0.14
C LEU A 28 1.69 -1.53 0.30
N GLN A 29 1.71 -2.13 1.49
CA GLN A 29 2.54 -3.30 1.78
C GLN A 29 2.16 -4.49 0.87
N LEU A 30 0.85 -4.75 0.70
CA LEU A 30 0.37 -5.82 -0.18
C LEU A 30 0.74 -5.56 -1.64
N MET A 31 0.56 -4.34 -2.13
CA MET A 31 0.89 -3.97 -3.51
C MET A 31 2.40 -4.06 -3.78
N LEU A 32 3.25 -3.61 -2.84
CA LEU A 32 4.70 -3.74 -2.93
C LEU A 32 5.15 -5.21 -2.89
N GLN A 33 4.53 -6.03 -2.04
CA GLN A 33 4.81 -7.46 -2.00
C GLN A 33 4.43 -8.13 -3.32
N LEU A 34 3.30 -7.77 -3.91
CA LEU A 34 2.86 -8.26 -5.21
C LEU A 34 3.85 -7.85 -6.32
N ALA A 35 4.28 -6.59 -6.33
CA ALA A 35 5.31 -6.10 -7.24
C ALA A 35 6.63 -6.87 -7.11
N GLY A 36 7.07 -7.09 -5.88
CA GLY A 36 8.25 -7.89 -5.57
C GLY A 36 8.11 -9.38 -5.85
N ARG A 37 6.91 -9.89 -6.21
CA ARG A 37 6.69 -11.28 -6.66
C ARG A 37 6.69 -11.39 -8.19
N ALA A 38 6.16 -10.39 -8.89
CA ALA A 38 6.19 -10.33 -10.35
C ALA A 38 7.60 -10.03 -10.90
N GLY A 39 8.45 -9.33 -10.14
CA GLY A 39 9.80 -8.95 -10.58
C GLY A 39 10.92 -9.93 -10.22
N ARG A 40 10.64 -11.11 -9.64
CA ARG A 40 11.70 -12.08 -9.27
C ARG A 40 12.03 -12.99 -10.43
N GLY A 41 13.01 -12.60 -11.24
CA GLY A 41 13.57 -13.40 -12.33
C GLY A 41 14.41 -12.54 -13.29
N GLU A 42 14.88 -13.14 -14.38
CA GLU A 42 15.61 -12.41 -15.44
C GLU A 42 14.70 -11.52 -16.29
N ARG A 43 13.38 -11.75 -16.24
CA ARG A 43 12.39 -10.98 -17.00
C ARG A 43 11.80 -9.87 -16.13
N PRO A 44 11.67 -8.64 -16.65
CA PRO A 44 11.01 -7.56 -15.93
C PRO A 44 9.56 -7.95 -15.65
N GLY A 45 9.12 -7.73 -14.41
CA GLY A 45 7.74 -7.90 -13.99
C GLY A 45 6.95 -6.61 -14.18
N GLU A 46 5.72 -6.71 -14.62
CA GLU A 46 4.77 -5.61 -14.74
C GLU A 46 3.69 -5.71 -13.66
N VAL A 47 3.27 -4.56 -13.12
CA VAL A 47 2.18 -4.47 -12.14
C VAL A 47 1.16 -3.47 -12.63
N LEU A 48 -0.07 -3.94 -12.82
CA LEU A 48 -1.20 -3.10 -13.18
C LEU A 48 -2.07 -2.86 -11.95
N VAL A 49 -2.43 -1.61 -11.70
CA VAL A 49 -3.35 -1.24 -10.61
C VAL A 49 -4.54 -0.52 -11.20
N GLN A 50 -5.72 -1.09 -10.99
CA GLN A 50 -6.99 -0.47 -11.36
C GLN A 50 -7.58 0.25 -10.16
N THR A 51 -7.71 1.57 -10.26
CA THR A 51 -8.34 2.42 -9.24
C THR A 51 -9.03 3.62 -9.89
N TYR A 52 -10.11 4.09 -9.28
CA TYR A 52 -10.72 5.39 -9.60
C TYR A 52 -9.97 6.57 -8.96
N SER A 53 -9.05 6.30 -8.04
CA SER A 53 -8.30 7.31 -7.27
C SER A 53 -6.79 7.22 -7.56
N PRO A 54 -6.33 7.48 -8.80
CA PRO A 54 -4.90 7.38 -9.16
C PRO A 54 -4.03 8.36 -8.36
N ASP A 55 -4.59 9.48 -7.90
CA ASP A 55 -3.90 10.47 -7.09
C ASP A 55 -3.84 10.10 -5.60
N HIS A 56 -4.35 8.94 -5.19
CA HIS A 56 -4.29 8.53 -3.79
C HIS A 56 -2.85 8.37 -3.29
N ARG A 57 -2.55 8.79 -2.05
CA ARG A 57 -1.17 8.80 -1.51
C ARG A 57 -0.46 7.44 -1.62
N VAL A 58 -1.21 6.35 -1.39
CA VAL A 58 -0.70 4.98 -1.50
C VAL A 58 -0.22 4.67 -2.92
N ILE A 59 -0.95 5.13 -3.95
CA ILE A 59 -0.60 4.88 -5.35
C ILE A 59 0.68 5.65 -5.71
N ARG A 60 0.82 6.90 -5.26
CA ARG A 60 2.05 7.69 -5.47
C ARG A 60 3.27 6.99 -4.85
N HIS A 61 3.16 6.58 -3.59
CA HIS A 61 4.25 5.88 -2.88
C HIS A 61 4.54 4.48 -3.45
N LEU A 62 3.53 3.82 -4.03
CA LEU A 62 3.72 2.56 -4.75
C LEU A 62 4.56 2.75 -6.01
N ILE A 63 4.30 3.81 -6.79
CA ILE A 63 5.06 4.15 -8.00
C ILE A 63 6.51 4.51 -7.63
N ASP A 64 6.71 5.29 -6.56
CA ASP A 64 8.05 5.68 -6.10
C ASP A 64 8.85 4.52 -5.47
N GLY A 65 8.16 3.45 -5.03
CA GLY A 65 8.77 2.31 -4.35
C GLY A 65 9.32 2.62 -2.96
N ARG A 66 8.89 3.73 -2.33
CA ARG A 66 9.49 4.25 -1.07
C ARG A 66 8.61 3.99 0.14
N TYR A 67 8.53 2.72 0.56
CA TYR A 67 7.78 2.32 1.76
C TYR A 67 8.19 3.09 3.03
N GLY A 68 9.49 3.35 3.23
CA GLY A 68 10.00 4.07 4.39
C GLY A 68 9.46 5.50 4.50
N ARG A 69 9.40 6.23 3.38
CA ARG A 69 8.85 7.60 3.37
C ARG A 69 7.37 7.63 3.66
N PHE A 70 6.61 6.69 3.10
CA PHE A 70 5.20 6.53 3.43
C PHE A 70 4.99 6.32 4.93
N LEU A 71 5.81 5.47 5.56
CA LEU A 71 5.70 5.23 7.01
C LEU A 71 6.04 6.46 7.85
N GLU A 72 7.03 7.25 7.46
CA GLU A 72 7.37 8.51 8.14
C GLU A 72 6.19 9.51 8.08
N GLU A 73 5.55 9.64 6.92
CA GLU A 73 4.37 10.49 6.72
C GLU A 73 3.17 9.98 7.54
N GLU A 74 2.86 8.69 7.46
CA GLU A 74 1.78 8.06 8.24
C GLU A 74 2.01 8.18 9.74
N ALA A 75 3.24 8.01 10.21
CA ALA A 75 3.62 8.17 11.61
C ALA A 75 3.30 9.58 12.10
N SER A 76 3.71 10.61 11.35
CA SER A 76 3.41 12.01 11.69
C SER A 76 1.89 12.28 11.73
N VAL A 77 1.13 11.74 10.77
CA VAL A 77 -0.33 11.90 10.72
C VAL A 77 -0.99 11.22 11.93
N ARG A 78 -0.62 9.97 12.23
CA ARG A 78 -1.17 9.19 13.35
C ARG A 78 -0.84 9.82 14.70
N GLN A 79 0.38 10.34 14.85
CA GLN A 79 0.79 11.03 16.07
C GLN A 79 -0.03 12.30 16.29
N GLY A 80 -0.19 13.14 15.25
CA GLY A 80 -0.98 14.38 15.32
C GLY A 80 -2.47 14.14 15.58
N ALA A 81 -3.01 13.03 15.08
CA ALA A 81 -4.41 12.64 15.28
C ALA A 81 -4.66 11.82 16.56
N GLY A 82 -3.61 11.49 17.33
CA GLY A 82 -3.75 10.64 18.52
C GLY A 82 -4.26 9.23 18.20
N LEU A 83 -3.84 8.66 17.07
CA LEU A 83 -4.17 7.29 16.65
C LEU A 83 -3.13 6.29 17.15
N VAL A 84 -3.49 5.00 17.19
CA VAL A 84 -2.53 3.92 17.45
C VAL A 84 -1.39 3.97 16.43
N PRO A 85 -0.11 3.76 16.84
CA PRO A 85 0.37 3.33 18.16
C PRO A 85 0.64 4.46 19.17
N TYR A 86 0.34 5.73 18.86
CA TYR A 86 0.63 6.89 19.72
C TYR A 86 -0.42 7.15 20.79
N SER A 87 -1.50 6.38 20.78
CA SER A 87 -2.54 6.35 21.79
C SER A 87 -2.97 4.92 22.08
N ARG A 88 -3.83 4.74 23.08
CA ARG A 88 -4.44 3.44 23.42
C ARG A 88 -5.89 3.45 22.94
N ALA A 89 -6.23 2.55 22.03
CA ALA A 89 -7.61 2.30 21.61
C ALA A 89 -8.13 1.02 22.26
N CYS A 90 -9.41 1.02 22.60
CA CYS A 90 -10.16 -0.15 23.06
C CYS A 90 -11.48 -0.20 22.30
N ILE A 91 -11.87 -1.38 21.83
CA ILE A 91 -13.19 -1.63 21.24
C ILE A 91 -14.05 -2.22 22.34
N LEU A 92 -15.23 -1.64 22.57
CA LEU A 92 -16.21 -2.10 23.57
C LEU A 92 -17.10 -3.21 23.02
#